data_AF-A7SU28-F1
#
_entry.id   AF-A7SU28-F1
#
_cell.length_a   1.000
_cell.length_b   1.000
_cell.length_c   1.000
_cell.angle_alpha   90.00
_cell.angle_beta   90.00
_cell.angle_gamma   90.00
#
_symmetry.space_group_name_H-M   'P 1'
#
loop_
_entity.id
_entity.type
_entity.pdbx_description
1 polymer ?
#
loop_
_entity_poly.entity_id
_entity_poly.type
_entity_poly.pdbx_seq_one_letter_code
_entity_poly.pdbx_strand_id
1 'polypeptide(L)'
;LLLGYISISAIFGKLLCGRVADIKASLRLYFFAVSTLGMAVGNIGVTAATGYGGLVAYAVLFGFFDGCFCVLVPLLISDIVGRDLMCAAFGSFYGFVAIPTTLGPPISGLLYDKFESYTVAFLSAALPMIMGTLLL
;
A
#
# COMPACT_ATOMS: atom_id res chain seq x y z
N LEU A 1 3.47 15.18 -12.25
CA LEU A 1 2.01 15.40 -12.11
C LEU A 1 1.31 14.24 -11.41
N LEU A 2 1.42 12.99 -11.88
CA LEU A 2 0.79 11.84 -11.20
C LEU A 2 1.23 11.64 -9.74
N LEU A 3 2.52 11.74 -9.44
CA LEU A 3 3.05 11.71 -8.07
C LEU A 3 2.40 12.77 -7.15
N GLY A 4 2.04 13.93 -7.70
CA GLY A 4 1.34 14.98 -6.97
C GLY A 4 -0.10 14.59 -6.63
N TYR A 5 -0.82 13.99 -7.59
CA TYR A 5 -2.16 13.46 -7.35
C TYR A 5 -2.18 12.33 -6.31
N ILE A 6 -1.16 11.46 -6.32
CA ILE A 6 -0.99 10.40 -5.31
C ILE A 6 -0.81 11.01 -3.92
N SER A 7 0.07 12.01 -3.78
CA SER A 7 0.29 12.67 -2.48
C SER A 7 -0.96 13.38 -1.94
N ILE A 8 -1.70 14.08 -2.81
CA ILE A 8 -2.92 14.80 -2.41
C ILE A 8 -4.02 13.81 -2.00
N SER A 9 -4.23 12.75 -2.78
CA SER A 9 -5.21 11.71 -2.46
C SER A 9 -4.84 10.93 -1.20
N ALA A 10 -3.54 10.69 -0.97
CA ALA A 10 -3.06 10.08 0.27
C ALA A 10 -3.35 10.94 1.50
N ILE A 11 -3.18 12.27 1.43
CA ILE A 11 -3.55 13.18 2.52
C ILE A 11 -5.06 13.08 2.82
N PHE A 12 -5.89 13.00 1.78
CA PHE A 12 -7.33 12.80 1.92
C PHE A 12 -7.68 11.45 2.56
N GLY A 13 -7.02 10.36 2.14
CA GLY A 13 -7.16 9.03 2.72
C GLY A 13 -6.80 9.00 4.21
N LYS A 14 -5.72 9.70 4.59
CA LYS A 14 -5.30 9.86 5.99
C LYS A 14 -6.37 10.56 6.83
N LEU A 15 -6.96 11.64 6.30
CA LEU A 15 -7.98 12.45 6.98
C LEU A 15 -9.27 11.67 7.23
N LEU A 16 -9.74 10.94 6.23
CA LEU A 16 -10.95 10.12 6.33
C LEU A 16 -10.74 8.91 7.23
N CYS A 17 -9.65 8.15 7.05
CA CYS A 17 -9.38 6.98 7.88
C CYS A 17 -9.04 7.33 9.33
N GLY A 18 -8.41 8.48 9.59
CA GLY A 18 -8.23 8.99 10.95
C GLY A 18 -9.56 9.21 11.69
N ARG A 19 -10.58 9.74 11.00
CA ARG A 19 -11.92 9.92 11.58
C ARG A 19 -12.69 8.61 11.75
N VAL A 20 -12.53 7.66 10.84
CA VAL A 20 -13.21 6.34 10.91
C VAL A 20 -12.61 5.45 11.99
N ALA A 21 -11.29 5.52 12.21
CA ALA A 21 -10.59 4.71 13.21
C ALA A 21 -10.94 5.05 14.68
N ASP A 22 -11.41 6.28 14.92
CA ASP A 22 -11.88 6.78 16.22
C ASP A 22 -13.23 6.15 16.64
N ILE A 23 -14.05 5.71 15.68
CA ILE A 23 -15.45 5.33 15.95
C ILE A 23 -15.56 3.91 16.51
N LYS A 24 -14.71 2.95 16.11
CA LYS A 24 -14.73 1.55 16.61
C LYS A 24 -13.41 0.81 16.36
N ALA A 25 -12.77 0.33 17.42
CA ALA A 25 -11.52 -0.45 17.34
C ALA A 25 -11.69 -1.83 16.67
N SER A 26 -12.82 -2.51 16.91
CA SER A 26 -13.12 -3.83 16.31
C SER A 26 -13.37 -3.78 14.79
N LEU A 27 -13.72 -2.62 14.24
CA LEU A 27 -13.92 -2.42 12.81
C LEU A 27 -12.62 -2.10 12.07
N ARG A 28 -11.54 -1.81 12.81
CA ARG A 28 -10.26 -1.32 12.28
C ARG A 28 -9.51 -2.38 11.47
N LEU A 29 -9.56 -3.64 11.91
CA LEU A 29 -9.06 -4.80 11.16
C LEU A 29 -9.84 -5.02 9.85
N TYR A 30 -11.17 -4.87 9.90
CA TYR A 30 -12.02 -5.02 8.72
C TYR A 30 -11.77 -3.93 7.68
N PHE A 31 -11.59 -2.68 8.13
CA PHE A 31 -11.19 -1.57 7.25
C PHE A 31 -9.79 -1.77 6.66
N PHE A 32 -8.87 -2.35 7.41
CA PHE A 32 -7.54 -2.69 6.89
C PHE A 32 -7.64 -3.71 5.75
N ALA A 33 -8.38 -4.80 5.96
CA ALA A 33 -8.60 -5.82 4.93
C ALA A 33 -9.28 -5.24 3.68
N VAL A 34 -10.32 -4.41 3.84
CA VAL A 34 -11.01 -3.74 2.72
C VAL A 34 -10.07 -2.76 1.99
N SER A 35 -9.20 -2.05 2.71
CA SER A 35 -8.24 -1.12 2.10
C SER A 35 -7.17 -1.85 1.30
N THR A 36 -6.66 -2.96 1.84
CA THR A 36 -5.67 -3.81 1.18
C THR A 36 -6.27 -4.52 -0.03
N LEU A 37 -7.52 -4.97 0.05
CA LEU A 37 -8.27 -5.47 -1.11
C LEU A 37 -8.47 -4.39 -2.17
N GLY A 38 -8.79 -3.16 -1.76
CA GLY A 38 -8.90 -2.01 -2.66
C GLY A 38 -7.59 -1.71 -3.39
N MET A 39 -6.45 -1.78 -2.70
CA MET A 39 -5.12 -1.69 -3.31
C MET A 39 -4.84 -2.82 -4.27
N ALA A 40 -5.12 -4.07 -3.89
CA ALA A 40 -4.86 -5.24 -4.73
C ALA A 40 -5.68 -5.18 -6.04
N VAL A 41 -6.97 -4.85 -5.96
CA VAL A 41 -7.85 -4.69 -7.12
C VAL A 41 -7.42 -3.50 -7.98
N GLY A 42 -7.03 -2.38 -7.36
CA GLY A 42 -6.48 -1.23 -8.08
C GLY A 42 -5.22 -1.60 -8.87
N ASN A 43 -4.29 -2.34 -8.25
CA ASN A 43 -3.00 -2.70 -8.85
C ASN A 43 -3.18 -3.67 -10.04
N ILE A 44 -4.15 -4.59 -9.96
CA ILE A 44 -4.54 -5.42 -11.11
C ILE A 44 -5.15 -4.55 -12.23
N GLY A 45 -5.96 -3.55 -11.86
CA GLY A 45 -6.53 -2.57 -12.79
C GLY A 45 -5.49 -1.73 -13.53
N VAL A 46 -4.37 -1.37 -12.88
CA VAL A 46 -3.28 -0.63 -13.55
C VAL A 46 -2.56 -1.48 -14.58
N THR A 47 -2.51 -2.80 -14.38
CA THR A 47 -1.89 -3.74 -15.33
C THR A 47 -2.72 -3.87 -16.61
N ALA A 48 -4.02 -3.56 -16.56
CA ALA A 48 -4.94 -3.59 -17.70
C ALA A 48 -5.16 -2.22 -18.38
N ALA A 49 -4.80 -1.11 -17.73
CA ALA A 49 -5.10 0.24 -18.20
C ALA A 49 -3.92 0.86 -18.99
N THR A 50 -4.00 0.83 -20.32
CA THR A 50 -2.99 1.38 -21.25
C THR A 50 -3.16 2.87 -21.57
N GLY A 51 -4.09 3.58 -20.91
CA GLY A 51 -4.44 4.98 -21.22
C GLY A 51 -4.16 6.00 -20.10
N TYR A 52 -3.81 7.23 -20.47
CA TYR A 52 -3.46 8.32 -19.54
C TYR A 52 -4.56 8.63 -18.51
N GLY A 53 -5.82 8.62 -18.93
CA GLY A 53 -6.97 8.80 -18.03
C GLY A 53 -7.14 7.68 -17.01
N GLY A 54 -6.84 6.43 -17.41
CA GLY A 54 -6.85 5.27 -16.52
C GLY A 54 -5.75 5.33 -15.46
N LEU A 55 -4.55 5.79 -15.84
CA LEU A 55 -3.46 5.99 -14.89
C LEU A 55 -3.77 7.08 -13.86
N VAL A 56 -4.47 8.15 -14.23
CA VAL A 56 -4.85 9.22 -13.29
C VAL A 56 -5.91 8.72 -12.30
N ALA A 57 -6.96 8.03 -12.78
CA ALA A 57 -7.97 7.42 -11.91
C ALA A 57 -7.34 6.39 -10.96
N TYR A 58 -6.41 5.58 -11.46
CA TYR A 58 -5.63 4.65 -10.66
C TYR A 58 -4.79 5.39 -9.60
N ALA A 59 -4.05 6.43 -9.99
CA ALA A 59 -3.19 7.17 -9.07
C ALA A 59 -3.97 7.79 -7.89
N VAL A 60 -5.19 8.27 -8.14
CA VAL A 60 -6.07 8.82 -7.10
C VAL A 60 -6.61 7.72 -6.18
N LEU A 61 -7.06 6.59 -6.74
CA LEU A 61 -7.56 5.46 -5.94
C LEU A 61 -6.44 4.82 -5.13
N PHE A 62 -5.32 4.50 -5.78
CA PHE A 62 -4.13 3.92 -5.14
C PHE A 62 -3.60 4.83 -4.03
N GLY A 63 -3.45 6.14 -4.30
CA GLY A 63 -3.01 7.09 -3.28
C GLY A 63 -3.98 7.20 -2.11
N PHE A 64 -5.29 7.15 -2.35
CA PHE A 64 -6.29 7.13 -1.29
C PHE A 64 -6.16 5.92 -0.37
N PHE A 65 -6.03 4.72 -0.94
CA PHE A 65 -5.90 3.48 -0.16
C PHE A 65 -4.54 3.37 0.54
N ASP A 66 -3.45 3.74 -0.11
CA ASP A 66 -2.11 3.78 0.49
C ASP A 66 -2.05 4.75 1.69
N GLY A 67 -2.70 5.92 1.55
CA GLY A 67 -2.85 6.87 2.64
C GLY A 67 -3.61 6.30 3.85
N CYS A 68 -4.64 5.49 3.60
CA CYS A 68 -5.40 4.82 4.66
C CYS A 68 -4.55 3.71 5.33
N PHE A 69 -3.85 2.89 4.55
CA PHE A 69 -2.97 1.84 5.05
C PHE A 69 -1.88 2.42 5.97
N CYS A 70 -1.22 3.50 5.57
CA CYS A 70 -0.19 4.16 6.34
C CYS A 70 -0.68 4.66 7.72
N VAL A 71 -1.97 4.95 7.87
CA VAL A 71 -2.58 5.36 9.16
C VAL A 71 -3.03 4.15 9.98
N LEU A 72 -3.57 3.12 9.32
CA LEU A 72 -4.04 1.92 10.02
C LEU A 72 -2.90 1.04 10.55
N VAL A 73 -1.75 0.96 9.88
CA VAL A 73 -0.58 0.19 10.35
C VAL A 73 -0.14 0.58 11.76
N PRO A 74 0.19 1.85 12.05
CA PRO A 74 0.58 2.24 13.40
C PRO A 74 -0.56 2.05 14.41
N LEU A 75 -1.83 2.20 13.99
CA LEU A 75 -3.02 1.96 14.82
C LEU A 75 -3.25 0.48 15.17
N LEU A 76 -2.88 -0.45 14.30
CA LEU A 76 -2.93 -1.89 14.55
C LEU A 76 -1.79 -2.35 15.46
N ILE A 77 -0.56 -1.90 15.18
CA ILE A 77 0.61 -2.15 16.04
C ILE A 77 0.33 -1.62 17.45
N SER A 78 -0.28 -0.44 17.50
CA SER A 78 -0.86 0.21 18.67
C SER A 78 -1.76 -0.69 19.52
N ASP A 79 -2.67 -1.41 18.86
CA ASP A 79 -3.69 -2.24 19.48
C ASP A 79 -3.09 -3.57 19.99
N ILE A 80 -2.14 -4.14 19.24
CA ILE A 80 -1.53 -5.45 19.54
C ILE A 80 -0.44 -5.35 20.62
N VAL A 81 0.43 -4.34 20.52
CA VAL A 81 1.64 -4.21 21.37
C VAL A 81 1.42 -3.28 22.57
N GLY A 82 0.38 -2.43 22.52
CA GLY A 82 0.14 -1.40 23.54
C GLY A 82 1.04 -0.17 23.38
N ARG A 83 0.64 0.95 24.02
CA ARG A 83 1.27 2.27 23.87
C ARG A 83 2.76 2.31 24.18
N ASP A 84 3.22 1.49 25.12
CA ASP A 84 4.59 1.55 25.65
C ASP A 84 5.66 1.06 24.66
N LEU A 85 5.30 0.16 23.74
CA LEU A 85 6.25 -0.49 22.82
C LEU A 85 5.95 -0.20 21.34
N MET A 86 5.01 0.71 21.03
CA MET A 86 4.62 1.02 19.64
C MET A 86 5.80 1.44 18.77
N CYS A 87 6.64 2.37 19.25
CA CYS A 87 7.78 2.87 18.48
C CYS A 87 8.82 1.78 18.20
N ALA A 88 9.05 0.88 19.17
CA ALA A 88 9.98 -0.24 19.03
C ALA A 88 9.46 -1.27 18.01
N ALA A 89 8.17 -1.62 18.09
CA ALA A 89 7.53 -2.52 17.15
C ALA A 89 7.46 -1.94 15.73
N PHE A 90 7.12 -0.65 15.60
CA PHE A 90 7.08 0.04 14.31
C PHE A 90 8.47 0.14 13.68
N GLY A 91 9.51 0.40 14.48
CA GLY A 91 10.90 0.41 14.04
C GLY A 91 11.36 -0.97 13.56
N SER A 92 11.02 -2.04 14.29
CA SER A 92 11.31 -3.41 13.87
C SER A 92 10.59 -3.77 12.56
N PHE A 93 9.31 -3.42 12.43
CA PHE A 93 8.53 -3.61 11.21
C PHE A 93 9.15 -2.90 10.01
N TYR A 94 9.52 -1.62 10.14
CA TYR A 94 10.21 -0.88 9.09
C TYR A 94 11.59 -1.46 8.76
N GLY A 95 12.29 -2.02 9.75
CA GLY A 95 13.53 -2.77 9.54
C GLY A 95 13.34 -3.96 8.62
N PHE A 96 12.27 -4.75 8.82
CA PHE A 96 11.94 -5.86 7.92
C PHE A 96 11.51 -5.39 6.54
N VAL A 97 10.77 -4.28 6.44
CA VAL A 97 10.33 -3.70 5.16
C VAL A 97 11.50 -3.08 4.37
N ALA A 98 12.55 -2.59 5.03
CA ALA A 98 13.70 -1.99 4.35
C ALA A 98 14.43 -2.97 3.43
N ILE A 99 14.48 -4.26 3.78
CA ILE A 99 15.15 -5.31 2.99
C ILE A 99 14.51 -5.46 1.59
N PRO A 100 13.20 -5.78 1.46
CA PRO A 100 12.56 -5.87 0.15
C PRO A 100 12.51 -4.51 -0.56
N THR A 101 12.44 -3.39 0.17
CA THR A 101 12.45 -2.06 -0.47
C THR A 101 13.80 -1.73 -1.10
N THR A 102 14.90 -2.21 -0.51
CA THR A 102 16.25 -2.03 -1.06
C THR A 102 16.54 -3.02 -2.19
N LEU A 103 16.03 -4.24 -2.10
CA LEU A 103 16.18 -5.27 -3.14
C LEU A 103 15.20 -5.10 -4.31
N GLY A 104 14.09 -4.38 -4.12
CA GLY A 104 13.08 -4.14 -5.15
C GLY A 104 13.61 -3.42 -6.40
N PRO A 105 14.32 -2.28 -6.28
CA PRO A 105 14.92 -1.58 -7.40
C PRO A 105 15.92 -2.41 -8.23
N PRO A 106 16.91 -3.14 -7.65
CA PRO A 106 17.82 -3.96 -8.43
C PRO A 106 17.12 -5.16 -9.08
N ILE A 107 16.16 -5.79 -8.40
CA ILE A 107 15.36 -6.88 -8.98
C ILE A 107 14.53 -6.35 -10.18
N SER A 108 13.91 -5.18 -10.03
CA SER A 108 13.12 -4.55 -11.09
C SER A 108 14.00 -4.14 -12.29
N GLY A 109 15.21 -3.64 -12.04
CA GLY A 109 16.19 -3.32 -13.09
C GLY A 109 16.64 -4.55 -13.87
N LEU A 110 16.93 -5.66 -13.17
CA LEU A 110 17.32 -6.92 -13.81
C LEU A 110 16.18 -7.55 -14.63
N LEU A 111 14.93 -7.44 -14.18
CA LEU A 111 13.77 -7.89 -14.96
C LEU A 111 13.54 -7.02 -16.20
N TYR A 112 13.79 -5.72 -16.10
CA TYR A 112 13.67 -4.80 -17.23
C TYR A 112 14.72 -5.11 -18.32
N ASP A 113 15.97 -5.35 -17.94
CA ASP A 113 17.05 -5.74 -18.87
C ASP A 113 16.81 -7.09 -19.56
N LYS A 114 16.03 -7.99 -18.94
CA LYS A 114 15.74 -9.34 -19.48
C LYS A 114 14.52 -9.39 -20.41
N PHE A 115 13.51 -8.56 -20.18
CA PHE A 115 12.22 -8.65 -20.87
C PHE A 115 11.85 -7.42 -21.70
N GLU A 116 12.61 -6.32 -21.60
CA GLU A 116 12.38 -5.05 -22.33
C GLU A 116 10.95 -4.48 -22.15
N SER A 117 10.23 -4.91 -21.11
CA SER A 117 8.83 -4.57 -20.87
C SER A 117 8.57 -4.34 -19.39
N TYR A 118 8.02 -3.17 -19.04
CA TYR A 118 7.70 -2.78 -17.65
C TYR A 118 6.60 -3.65 -17.02
N THR A 119 5.83 -4.39 -17.81
CA THR A 119 4.70 -5.20 -17.36
C THR A 119 5.11 -6.31 -16.39
N VAL A 120 6.27 -6.94 -16.61
CA VAL A 120 6.75 -8.04 -15.74
C VAL A 120 7.26 -7.53 -14.39
N ALA A 121 7.82 -6.33 -14.34
CA ALA A 121 8.26 -5.71 -13.09
C ALA A 121 7.05 -5.36 -12.21
N PHE A 122 6.00 -4.77 -12.79
CA PHE A 122 4.75 -4.50 -12.08
C PHE A 122 4.04 -5.78 -11.61
N LEU A 123 4.04 -6.84 -12.42
CA LEU A 123 3.47 -8.13 -12.02
C LEU A 123 4.24 -8.76 -10.84
N SER A 124 5.57 -8.65 -10.85
CA SER A 124 6.42 -9.14 -9.76
C SER A 124 6.20 -8.39 -8.45
N ALA A 125 5.90 -7.08 -8.52
CA ALA A 125 5.54 -6.26 -7.36
C ALA A 125 4.11 -6.55 -6.85
N ALA A 126 3.19 -6.94 -7.73
CA ALA A 126 1.81 -7.25 -7.38
C ALA A 126 1.67 -8.60 -6.65
N LEU A 127 2.49 -9.60 -6.99
CA LEU A 127 2.46 -10.95 -6.36
C LEU A 127 2.55 -10.94 -4.82
N PRO A 128 3.53 -10.29 -4.18
CA PRO A 128 3.62 -10.27 -2.72
C PRO A 128 2.47 -9.50 -2.07
N MET A 129 1.93 -8.46 -2.72
CA MET A 129 0.73 -7.76 -2.23
C MET A 129 -0.50 -8.68 -2.23
N ILE A 130 -0.70 -9.46 -3.28
CA ILE A 130 -1.82 -10.41 -3.38
C ILE A 130 -1.70 -11.50 -2.32
N MET A 131 -0.50 -12.07 -2.14
CA MET A 131 -0.23 -13.06 -1.09
C MET A 131 -0.49 -12.50 0.31
N GLY A 132 -0.08 -11.25 0.58
CA GLY A 132 -0.36 -10.58 1.85
C GLY A 132 -1.83 -10.32 2.09
N THR A 133 -2.61 -10.10 1.02
CA THR A 133 -4.07 -9.90 1.11
C THR A 133 -4.80 -11.22 1.36
N LEU A 134 -4.31 -12.33 0.82
CA LEU A 134 -4.91 -13.66 0.98
C LEU A 134 -4.65 -14.27 2.37
N LEU A 135 -3.55 -13.87 3.02
CA LEU A 135 -3.17 -14.36 4.35
C LEU A 135 -3.98 -13.71 5.50
N LEU A 136 -4.66 -12.60 5.22
CA LEU A 136 -5.30 -11.72 6.21
C LEU A 136 -6.80 -11.96 6.29
#